data_AF-A0A5R2N004-F1
#
_entry.id   AF-A0A5R2N004-F1
#
_cell.length_a   1.000
_cell.length_b   1.000
_cell.length_c   1.000
_cell.angle_alpha   90.00
_cell.angle_beta   90.00
_cell.angle_gamma   90.00
#
_symmetry.space_group_name_H-M   'P 1'
#
loop_
_entity.id
_entity.type
_entity.pdbx_description
1 polymer ?
#
loop_
_entity_poly.entity_id
_entity_poly.type
_entity_poly.pdbx_seq_one_letter_code
_entity_poly.pdbx_strand_id
1 'polypeptide(L)'
;EYHVHKVGRLRKLEALGLADQVAPGQWVIDDRAEPTLRELGERGDIIKRMHRALTEQGIERGSSSYVLAAESLDTPIVGRLLDRGLDDELTGTAYAVVDAVDGRTHHIRLGGLEATGDGPPGSVVDLRRFEPSGG
;
A
#
# COMPACT_ATOMS: atom_id res chain seq x y z
N GLU A 1 -7.50 -23.31 29.35
CA GLU A 1 -6.86 -22.93 28.05
C GLU A 1 -7.70 -22.03 27.14
N TYR A 2 -9.01 -22.28 26.95
CA TYR A 2 -9.83 -21.53 25.98
C TYR A 2 -9.98 -20.02 26.27
N HIS A 3 -10.01 -19.61 27.53
CA HIS A 3 -10.13 -18.19 27.92
C HIS A 3 -8.87 -17.36 27.63
N VAL A 4 -7.67 -17.93 27.77
CA VAL A 4 -6.41 -17.22 27.49
C VAL A 4 -6.30 -16.87 26.01
N HIS A 5 -6.70 -17.78 25.13
CA HIS A 5 -6.74 -17.55 23.69
C HIS A 5 -7.76 -16.47 23.29
N LYS A 6 -8.94 -16.45 23.92
CA LYS A 6 -9.95 -15.40 23.68
C LYS A 6 -9.45 -14.02 24.07
N VAL A 7 -8.85 -13.90 25.25
CA VAL A 7 -8.27 -12.62 25.71
C VAL A 7 -7.12 -12.19 24.81
N GLY A 8 -6.27 -13.12 24.36
CA GLY A 8 -5.20 -12.83 23.41
C GLY A 8 -5.73 -12.30 22.07
N ARG A 9 -6.79 -12.91 21.53
CA ARG A 9 -7.45 -12.43 20.30
C ARG A 9 -8.09 -11.04 20.49
N LEU A 10 -8.74 -10.79 21.62
CA LEU A 10 -9.36 -9.49 21.91
C LEU A 10 -8.31 -8.38 22.00
N ARG A 11 -7.18 -8.63 22.68
CA ARG A 11 -6.02 -7.71 22.69
C ARG A 11 -5.46 -7.46 21.30
N LYS A 12 -5.46 -8.49 20.43
CA LYS A 12 -5.00 -8.31 19.05
C LYS A 12 -5.97 -7.45 18.24
N LEU A 13 -7.28 -7.61 18.42
CA LEU A 13 -8.29 -6.75 17.79
C LEU A 13 -8.18 -5.30 18.29
N GLU A 14 -7.97 -5.11 19.59
CA GLU A 14 -7.71 -3.80 20.20
C GLU A 14 -6.44 -3.14 19.64
N ALA A 15 -5.33 -3.87 19.55
CA ALA A 15 -4.11 -3.38 18.91
C ALA A 15 -4.26 -3.08 17.41
N LEU A 16 -5.30 -3.58 16.76
CA LEU A 16 -5.66 -3.27 15.37
C LEU A 16 -6.71 -2.16 15.26
N GLY A 17 -7.20 -1.60 16.38
CA GLY A 17 -8.28 -0.60 16.39
C GLY A 17 -9.63 -1.16 15.95
N LEU A 18 -9.88 -2.47 16.18
CA LEU A 18 -11.11 -3.16 15.78
C LEU A 18 -12.07 -3.40 16.95
N ALA A 19 -11.59 -3.27 18.19
CA ALA A 19 -12.39 -3.47 19.39
C ALA A 19 -11.79 -2.71 20.57
N ASP A 20 -12.63 -2.16 21.44
CA ASP A 20 -12.21 -1.43 22.63
C ASP A 20 -12.59 -2.16 23.90
N GLN A 21 -11.70 -2.14 24.89
CA GLN A 21 -12.02 -2.63 26.23
C GLN A 21 -12.79 -1.58 27.03
N VAL A 22 -14.11 -1.75 27.16
CA VAL A 22 -14.98 -0.84 27.92
C VAL A 22 -15.00 -1.14 29.42
N ALA A 23 -14.67 -2.37 29.82
CA ALA A 23 -14.51 -2.77 31.22
C ALA A 23 -13.61 -4.02 31.34
N PRO A 24 -13.11 -4.37 32.55
CA PRO A 24 -12.38 -5.62 32.76
C PRO A 24 -13.16 -6.83 32.24
N GLY A 25 -12.63 -7.53 31.22
CA GLY A 25 -13.30 -8.69 30.63
C GLY A 25 -14.41 -8.38 29.62
N GLN A 26 -14.66 -7.11 29.27
CA GLN A 26 -15.71 -6.70 28.34
C GLN A 26 -15.14 -5.84 27.21
N TRP A 27 -15.48 -6.21 25.97
CA TRP A 27 -15.06 -5.51 24.76
C TRP A 27 -16.26 -5.23 23.87
N VAL A 28 -16.17 -4.13 23.13
CA VAL A 28 -17.11 -3.76 22.06
C VAL A 28 -16.33 -3.68 20.75
N ILE A 29 -16.99 -3.99 19.62
CA ILE A 29 -16.41 -3.76 18.30
C ILE A 29 -16.41 -2.26 18.04
N ASP A 30 -15.31 -1.72 17.52
CA ASP A 30 -15.22 -0.31 17.15
C ASP A 30 -16.16 -0.03 15.95
N ASP A 31 -16.88 1.09 15.95
CA ASP A 31 -17.79 1.48 14.86
C ASP A 31 -17.04 1.67 13.51
N ARG A 32 -15.72 1.86 13.56
CA ARG A 32 -14.80 1.92 12.42
C ARG A 32 -14.16 0.58 12.07
N ALA A 33 -14.58 -0.54 12.66
CA ALA A 33 -13.95 -1.84 12.39
C ALA A 33 -13.99 -2.21 10.90
N GLU A 34 -15.09 -1.91 10.20
CA GLU A 34 -15.25 -2.17 8.78
C GLU A 34 -14.28 -1.37 7.89
N PRO A 35 -14.20 -0.02 7.98
CA PRO A 35 -13.23 0.73 7.21
C PRO A 35 -11.78 0.40 7.58
N THR A 36 -11.49 0.13 8.86
CA THR A 36 -10.15 -0.30 9.29
C THR A 36 -9.76 -1.65 8.69
N LEU A 37 -10.66 -2.63 8.67
CA LEU A 37 -10.41 -3.92 8.02
C LEU A 37 -10.20 -3.78 6.51
N ARG A 38 -10.96 -2.89 5.85
CA ARG A 38 -10.76 -2.58 4.43
C ARG A 38 -9.36 -2.01 4.18
N GLU A 39 -8.94 -1.02 4.95
CA GLU A 39 -7.61 -0.42 4.83
C GLU A 39 -6.50 -1.46 5.06
N LEU A 40 -6.64 -2.33 6.07
CA LEU A 40 -5.70 -3.42 6.33
C LEU A 40 -5.62 -4.41 5.16
N GLY A 41 -6.77 -4.72 4.55
CA GLY A 41 -6.85 -5.57 3.35
C GLY A 41 -6.14 -4.94 2.16
N GLU A 42 -6.46 -3.68 1.85
CA GLU A 42 -5.84 -2.92 0.76
C GLU A 42 -4.31 -2.83 0.92
N ARG A 43 -3.83 -2.51 2.13
CA ARG A 43 -2.39 -2.49 2.42
C ARG A 43 -1.75 -3.87 2.20
N GLY A 44 -2.44 -4.94 2.60
CA GLY A 44 -1.98 -6.31 2.38
C GLY A 44 -1.87 -6.67 0.90
N ASP A 45 -2.82 -6.24 0.09
CA ASP A 45 -2.82 -6.50 -1.36
C ASP A 45 -1.76 -5.69 -2.10
N ILE A 46 -1.51 -4.44 -1.68
CA ILE A 46 -0.37 -3.65 -2.18
C ILE A 46 0.95 -4.35 -1.87
N ILE A 47 1.14 -4.86 -0.65
CA ILE A 47 2.37 -5.57 -0.28
C ILE A 47 2.58 -6.82 -1.14
N LYS A 48 1.53 -7.62 -1.37
CA LYS A 48 1.61 -8.80 -2.25
C LYS A 48 2.00 -8.41 -3.67
N ARG A 49 1.41 -7.33 -4.19
CA ARG A 49 1.67 -6.80 -5.52
C ARG A 49 3.13 -6.34 -5.66
N MET A 50 3.64 -5.56 -4.71
CA MET A 50 5.06 -5.14 -4.69
C MET A 50 6.00 -6.34 -4.64
N HIS A 51 5.70 -7.32 -3.78
CA HIS A 51 6.50 -8.54 -3.68
C HIS A 51 6.53 -9.30 -5.00
N ARG A 52 5.37 -9.49 -5.65
CA ARG A 52 5.29 -10.13 -6.97
C ARG A 52 6.13 -9.39 -8.01
N ALA A 53 5.98 -8.07 -8.12
CA ALA A 53 6.72 -7.25 -9.08
C ALA A 53 8.25 -7.36 -8.90
N LEU A 54 8.73 -7.43 -7.65
CA LEU A 54 10.14 -7.65 -7.34
C LEU A 54 10.60 -9.06 -7.70
N THR A 55 9.83 -10.08 -7.31
CA THR A 55 10.15 -11.49 -7.58
C THR A 55 10.21 -11.79 -9.07
N GLU A 56 9.28 -11.25 -9.87
CA GLU A 56 9.26 -11.42 -11.33
C GLU A 56 10.49 -10.82 -12.01
N GLN A 57 11.10 -9.80 -11.40
CA GLN A 57 12.33 -9.16 -11.88
C GLN A 57 13.60 -9.73 -11.22
N GLY A 58 13.49 -10.76 -10.37
CA GLY A 58 14.62 -11.36 -9.66
C GLY A 58 15.30 -10.43 -8.66
N ILE A 59 14.59 -9.42 -8.16
CA ILE A 59 15.14 -8.41 -7.24
C ILE A 59 14.85 -8.84 -5.80
N GLU A 60 15.91 -9.03 -5.02
CA GLU A 60 15.79 -9.28 -3.59
C GLU A 60 15.75 -7.94 -2.82
N ARG A 61 14.60 -7.68 -2.20
CA ARG A 61 14.35 -6.55 -1.28
C ARG A 61 13.63 -7.06 -0.05
N GLY A 62 14.06 -6.62 1.13
CA GLY A 62 13.32 -6.87 2.37
C GLY A 62 12.04 -6.02 2.41
N SER A 63 10.99 -6.53 3.05
CA SER A 63 9.72 -5.79 3.23
C SER A 63 9.89 -4.46 3.98
N SER A 64 10.96 -4.30 4.76
CA SER A 64 11.34 -3.04 5.41
C SER A 64 11.69 -1.92 4.43
N SER A 65 11.98 -2.26 3.16
CA SER A 65 12.29 -1.29 2.10
C SER A 65 11.06 -0.83 1.31
N TYR A 66 9.86 -1.35 1.64
CA TYR A 66 8.64 -1.01 0.94
C TYR A 66 8.08 0.32 1.42
N VAL A 67 7.75 1.19 0.48
CA VAL A 67 7.08 2.47 0.72
C VAL A 67 5.75 2.45 -0.01
N LEU A 68 4.67 2.52 0.75
CA LEU A 68 3.32 2.66 0.21
C LEU A 68 3.00 4.16 0.18
N ALA A 69 3.41 4.83 -0.89
CA ALA A 69 3.16 6.24 -1.09
C ALA A 69 1.71 6.40 -1.55
N ALA A 70 0.79 6.47 -0.59
CA ALA A 70 -0.63 6.59 -0.89
C ALA A 70 -0.93 7.92 -1.60
N GLU A 71 -0.37 9.04 -1.17
CA GLU A 71 -0.90 10.37 -1.58
C GLU A 71 0.10 11.54 -1.60
N SER A 72 1.39 11.36 -1.24
CA SER A 72 2.37 12.47 -1.31
C SER A 72 3.72 12.05 -1.88
N LEU A 73 4.08 12.70 -2.98
CA LEU A 73 5.42 12.71 -3.57
C LEU A 73 6.08 14.05 -3.24
N ASP A 74 6.42 14.28 -1.97
CA ASP A 74 7.15 15.51 -1.58
C ASP A 74 8.57 15.51 -2.15
N THR A 75 9.10 14.33 -2.45
CA THR A 75 10.38 14.14 -3.11
C THR A 75 10.17 13.35 -4.41
N PRO A 76 10.74 13.80 -5.54
CA PRO A 76 10.71 13.01 -6.78
C PRO A 76 11.32 11.62 -6.57
N ILE A 77 10.66 10.60 -7.13
CA ILE A 77 11.14 9.22 -7.09
C ILE A 77 11.68 8.87 -8.46
N VAL A 78 12.99 8.66 -8.55
CA VAL A 78 13.65 8.17 -9.77
C VAL A 78 14.00 6.70 -9.59
N GLY A 79 13.67 5.88 -10.58
CA GLY A 79 13.93 4.45 -10.49
C GLY A 79 13.50 3.66 -11.71
N ARG A 80 13.59 2.33 -11.57
CA ARG A 80 13.12 1.38 -12.57
C ARG A 80 11.66 1.02 -12.29
N LEU A 81 10.81 1.19 -13.28
CA LEU A 81 9.43 0.73 -13.25
C LEU A 81 9.42 -0.80 -13.21
N LEU A 82 8.84 -1.39 -12.17
CA LEU A 82 8.69 -2.84 -12.03
C LEU A 82 7.34 -3.34 -12.52
N ASP A 83 6.28 -2.58 -12.24
CA ASP A 83 4.91 -2.94 -12.59
C ASP A 83 4.03 -1.67 -12.64
N ARG A 84 2.94 -1.73 -13.41
CA ARG A 84 1.89 -0.69 -13.45
C ARG A 84 0.56 -1.31 -13.86
N GLY A 85 -0.53 -0.73 -13.38
CA GLY A 85 -1.87 -1.22 -13.75
C GLY A 85 -2.98 -0.44 -13.08
N LEU A 86 -4.21 -0.96 -13.21
CA LEU A 86 -5.38 -0.43 -12.51
C LEU A 86 -5.32 -0.80 -11.02
N ASP A 87 -5.55 0.18 -10.16
CA ASP A 87 -5.73 -0.02 -8.72
C ASP A 87 -7.22 -0.25 -8.40
N ASP A 88 -8.11 0.50 -9.05
CA ASP A 88 -9.56 0.32 -8.98
C ASP A 88 -10.18 0.53 -10.37
N GLU A 89 -10.79 -0.54 -10.90
CA GLU A 89 -11.43 -0.53 -12.22
C GLU A 89 -12.68 0.35 -12.29
N LEU A 90 -13.37 0.55 -11.17
CA LEU A 90 -14.60 1.34 -11.10
C LEU A 90 -14.30 2.84 -11.14
N THR A 91 -13.29 3.28 -10.40
CA THR A 91 -12.87 4.68 -10.35
C THR A 91 -11.81 5.03 -11.39
N GLY A 92 -11.21 4.01 -12.02
CA GLY A 92 -10.16 4.16 -13.03
C GLY A 92 -8.80 4.57 -12.45
N THR A 93 -8.63 4.54 -11.11
CA THR A 93 -7.33 4.83 -10.51
C THR A 93 -6.32 3.77 -10.89
N ALA A 94 -5.06 4.18 -10.96
CA ALA A 94 -3.96 3.33 -11.35
C ALA A 94 -2.89 3.29 -10.27
N TYR A 95 -1.92 2.41 -10.46
CA TYR A 95 -0.71 2.38 -9.65
C TYR A 95 0.54 2.17 -10.50
N ALA A 96 1.68 2.50 -9.90
CA ALA A 96 3.00 2.11 -10.37
C ALA A 96 3.82 1.55 -9.20
N VAL A 97 4.67 0.56 -9.50
CA VAL A 97 5.69 0.03 -8.58
C VAL A 97 7.07 0.37 -9.13
N VAL A 98 7.90 1.03 -8.34
CA VAL A 98 9.22 1.52 -8.76
C VAL A 98 10.31 1.04 -7.80
N ASP A 99 11.35 0.39 -8.32
CA ASP A 99 12.62 0.14 -7.63
C ASP A 99 13.47 1.41 -7.76
N ALA A 100 13.45 2.22 -6.71
CA ALA A 100 14.05 3.54 -6.72
C ALA A 100 15.55 3.50 -6.40
N VAL A 101 16.25 4.52 -6.87
CA VAL A 101 17.70 4.66 -6.64
C VAL A 101 18.05 4.94 -5.17
N ASP A 102 17.05 5.27 -4.35
CA ASP A 102 17.20 5.41 -2.89
C ASP A 102 17.24 4.06 -2.15
N GLY A 103 17.16 2.94 -2.89
CA GLY A 103 17.18 1.58 -2.35
C GLY A 103 15.83 1.10 -1.83
N ARG A 104 14.76 1.88 -2.00
CA ARG A 104 13.39 1.52 -1.59
C ARG A 104 12.55 1.13 -2.79
N THR A 105 11.57 0.26 -2.55
CA THR A 105 10.53 -0.04 -3.53
C THR A 105 9.31 0.78 -3.19
N HIS A 106 8.82 1.57 -4.13
CA HIS A 106 7.68 2.46 -3.92
C HIS A 106 6.47 1.92 -4.67
N HIS A 107 5.33 1.84 -4.01
CA HIS A 107 4.01 1.73 -4.64
C HIS A 107 3.35 3.10 -4.59
N ILE A 108 2.95 3.61 -5.75
CA ILE A 108 2.38 4.94 -5.91
C ILE A 108 0.98 4.78 -6.51
N ARG A 109 -0.02 5.38 -5.85
CA ARG A 109 -1.37 5.53 -6.42
C ARG A 109 -1.40 6.75 -7.35
N LEU A 110 -2.07 6.59 -8.48
CA LEU A 110 -2.15 7.57 -9.55
C LEU A 110 -3.62 7.75 -9.96
N GLY A 111 -3.97 8.96 -10.40
CA GLY A 111 -5.36 9.29 -10.76
C GLY A 111 -5.90 8.58 -12.00
N GLY A 112 -5.06 7.89 -12.77
CA GLY A 112 -5.43 7.18 -13.99
C GLY A 112 -4.23 6.49 -14.65
N LEU A 113 -4.48 5.58 -15.60
CA LEU A 113 -3.43 4.84 -16.30
C LEU A 113 -2.52 5.78 -17.11
N GLU A 114 -3.05 6.87 -17.63
CA GLU A 114 -2.31 7.88 -18.38
C GLU A 114 -1.21 8.53 -17.53
N ALA A 115 -1.41 8.60 -16.21
CA ALA A 115 -0.42 9.12 -15.26
C ALA A 115 0.70 8.11 -14.94
N THR A 116 0.58 6.84 -15.36
CA THR A 116 1.64 5.83 -15.19
C THR A 116 2.75 5.93 -16.24
N GLY A 117 2.54 6.73 -17.29
CA GLY A 117 3.40 6.80 -18.47
C GLY A 117 3.24 5.57 -19.39
N ASP A 118 3.76 5.68 -20.61
CA ASP A 118 3.61 4.63 -21.64
C ASP A 118 4.75 3.60 -21.63
N GLY A 119 5.77 3.80 -20.80
CA GLY A 119 6.91 2.90 -20.69
C GLY A 119 6.52 1.50 -20.23
N PRO A 120 7.07 0.43 -20.83
CA PRO A 120 6.92 -0.92 -20.30
C PRO A 120 7.70 -1.08 -18.97
N PRO A 121 7.37 -2.10 -18.15
CA PRO A 121 8.24 -2.55 -17.06
C PRO A 121 9.70 -2.69 -17.52
N GLY A 122 10.64 -2.23 -16.68
CA GLY A 122 12.07 -2.11 -16.98
C GLY A 122 12.50 -0.69 -17.39
N SER A 123 11.56 0.19 -17.74
CA SER A 123 11.86 1.60 -18.06
C SER A 123 12.38 2.37 -16.85
N VAL A 124 13.25 3.35 -17.09
CA VAL A 124 13.61 4.34 -16.06
C VAL A 124 12.54 5.43 -16.04
N VAL A 125 12.01 5.71 -14.87
CA VAL A 125 10.92 6.68 -14.64
C VAL A 125 11.34 7.71 -13.59
N ASP A 126 10.78 8.91 -13.73
CA ASP A 126 10.82 9.99 -12.75
C ASP A 126 9.38 10.33 -12.35
N LEU A 127 9.01 9.97 -11.13
CA LEU A 127 7.70 10.27 -10.55
C LEU A 127 7.79 11.55 -9.73
N ARG A 128 7.04 12.56 -10.15
CA ARG A 128 6.95 13.87 -9.52
C ARG A 128 5.50 14.35 -9.51
N ARG A 129 5.18 15.28 -8.62
CA ARG A 129 3.90 15.98 -8.68
C ARG A 129 3.77 16.67 -10.03
N PHE A 130 2.74 16.31 -10.78
CA PHE A 130 2.42 16.97 -12.04
C PHE A 130 1.62 18.23 -11.72
N GLU A 131 2.19 19.40 -11.99
CA GLU A 131 1.41 20.63 -12.11
C GLU A 131 0.96 20.74 -13.57
N PRO A 132 -0.34 20.67 -13.88
CA PRO A 132 -0.80 20.94 -15.23
C PRO A 132 -0.41 22.37 -15.56
N SER A 133 0.40 22.55 -16.60
CA SER A 133 0.67 23.86 -17.17
C SER A 133 -0.67 24.45 -17.59
N GLY A 134 -1.13 25.47 -16.86
CA GLY A 134 -2.40 26.14 -17.11
C GLY A 134 -2.48 26.61 -18.56
N GLY A 135 -3.58 26.23 -19.22
CA GLY A 135 -4.02 26.81 -20.49
C GLY A 135 -4.97 27.97 -20.25
#